data_AF-I3YBP9-F1
#
_entry.id   AF-I3YBP9-F1
#
_cell.length_a   1.000
_cell.length_b   1.000
_cell.length_c   1.000
_cell.angle_alpha   90.00
_cell.angle_beta   90.00
_cell.angle_gamma   90.00
#
_symmetry.space_group_name_H-M   'P 1'
#
loop_
_entity.id
_entity.type
_entity.pdbx_description
1 polymer ?
#
loop_
_entity_poly.entity_id
_entity_poly.type
_entity_poly.pdbx_seq_one_letter_code
_entity_poly.pdbx_strand_id
1 'polypeptide(L)'
;MGAFKKLKQTDKLVLKQRGGAVVFLESNDDFEIIAQRWFFNEGEDIWFQPADSYETGTGGGGCDAVIDLVNGTRADGIRAFGIVDRDILLNNQNWPLWWEPRDDVFQAARPYGSHIRVLLRWELENYLLHPDAMKIEANDSAMVSTHTADSVLASCLECSDELKNRSAATVAALAVNLSPPAIGFGCNPLVCGITLMEDLQKFLTKKGLSNAAQAMEQERQQIDRFDAPSAPARTRWEHLVRMLDGKAALKYISHRAKTRFDERRAGLANRMFERGIVPLEVREYIKEFKSAI
;
A
#
# COMPACT_ATOMS: atom_id res chain seq x y z
N MET A 1 -28.90 -5.23 3.21
CA MET A 1 -28.79 -4.68 1.84
C MET A 1 -28.50 -3.20 1.98
N GLY A 2 -27.22 -2.82 1.95
CA GLY A 2 -26.80 -1.41 2.04
C GLY A 2 -27.03 -0.70 0.71
N ALA A 3 -27.35 0.59 0.77
CA ALA A 3 -27.48 1.42 -0.41
C ALA A 3 -26.13 1.47 -1.15
N PHE A 4 -26.11 1.03 -2.40
CA PHE A 4 -24.90 0.99 -3.22
C PHE A 4 -24.41 2.41 -3.55
N LYS A 5 -23.09 2.62 -3.45
CA LYS A 5 -22.38 3.87 -3.75
C LYS A 5 -22.66 4.30 -5.19
N LYS A 6 -23.09 5.55 -5.40
CA LYS A 6 -23.37 6.08 -6.75
C LYS A 6 -22.91 7.53 -6.87
N LEU A 7 -22.20 7.84 -7.96
CA LEU A 7 -21.94 9.21 -8.37
C LEU A 7 -23.26 10.02 -8.42
N LYS A 8 -23.23 11.27 -7.98
CA LYS A 8 -24.37 12.16 -8.16
C LYS A 8 -24.59 12.42 -9.64
N GLN A 9 -25.84 12.65 -10.05
CA GLN A 9 -26.19 12.84 -11.47
C GLN A 9 -25.44 14.01 -12.11
N THR A 10 -25.17 15.07 -11.35
CA THR A 10 -24.34 16.21 -11.77
C THR A 10 -22.91 15.79 -12.09
N ASP A 11 -22.31 14.98 -11.24
CA ASP A 11 -20.92 14.53 -11.39
C ASP A 11 -20.81 13.61 -12.61
N LYS A 12 -21.80 12.72 -12.82
CA LYS A 12 -21.87 11.89 -14.03
C LYS A 12 -21.92 12.72 -15.31
N LEU A 13 -22.71 13.80 -15.33
CA LEU A 13 -22.81 14.69 -16.49
C LEU A 13 -21.49 15.39 -16.77
N VAL A 14 -20.81 15.89 -15.74
CA VAL A 14 -19.49 16.51 -15.86
C VAL A 14 -18.47 15.51 -16.43
N LEU A 15 -18.42 14.30 -15.89
CA LEU A 15 -17.49 13.26 -16.34
C LEU A 15 -17.76 12.85 -17.80
N LYS A 16 -19.05 12.74 -18.20
CA LYS A 16 -19.42 12.47 -19.60
C LYS A 16 -19.03 13.60 -20.55
N GLN A 17 -19.26 14.85 -20.15
CA GLN A 17 -18.99 16.02 -20.99
C GLN A 17 -17.49 16.28 -21.16
N ARG A 18 -16.70 16.04 -20.12
CA ARG A 18 -15.24 16.20 -20.16
C ARG A 18 -14.58 15.25 -21.15
N GLY A 19 -15.04 14.00 -21.20
CA GLY A 19 -14.28 12.93 -21.84
C GLY A 19 -13.11 12.46 -20.97
N GLY A 20 -12.21 11.68 -21.56
CA GLY A 20 -11.11 11.01 -20.83
C GLY A 20 -11.54 9.75 -20.07
N ALA A 21 -10.66 9.27 -19.19
CA ALA A 21 -10.88 8.16 -18.29
C ALA A 21 -10.92 8.63 -16.82
N VAL A 22 -11.80 8.05 -16.01
CA VAL A 22 -11.88 8.29 -14.57
C VAL A 22 -11.13 7.18 -13.84
N VAL A 23 -10.25 7.55 -12.91
CA VAL A 23 -9.49 6.60 -12.10
C VAL A 23 -9.84 6.82 -10.63
N PHE A 24 -10.51 5.84 -10.03
CA PHE A 24 -10.85 5.87 -8.60
C PHE A 24 -9.69 5.31 -7.77
N LEU A 25 -9.38 6.00 -6.68
CA LEU A 25 -8.35 5.66 -5.70
C LEU A 25 -9.01 5.47 -4.33
N GLU A 26 -8.43 4.66 -3.44
CA GLU A 26 -9.16 4.22 -2.23
C GLU A 26 -9.45 5.33 -1.23
N SER A 27 -8.50 6.25 -1.10
CA SER A 27 -8.54 7.31 -0.10
C SER A 27 -8.02 8.65 -0.63
N ASN A 28 -8.24 9.71 0.14
CA ASN A 28 -7.65 11.01 -0.12
C ASN A 28 -6.11 10.98 -0.03
N ASP A 29 -5.51 10.14 0.81
CA ASP A 29 -4.05 9.99 0.90
C ASP A 29 -3.48 9.43 -0.42
N ASP A 30 -4.15 8.42 -0.99
CA ASP A 30 -3.75 7.83 -2.28
C ASP A 30 -3.91 8.83 -3.42
N PHE A 31 -4.97 9.62 -3.37
CA PHE A 31 -5.19 10.71 -4.31
C PHE A 31 -4.09 11.78 -4.20
N GLU A 32 -3.67 12.15 -3.00
CA GLU A 32 -2.55 13.07 -2.85
C GLU A 32 -1.27 12.48 -3.48
N ILE A 33 -0.92 11.23 -3.17
CA ILE A 33 0.30 10.59 -3.67
C ILE A 33 0.26 10.43 -5.20
N ILE A 34 -0.78 9.77 -5.73
CA ILE A 34 -0.86 9.41 -7.15
C ILE A 34 -1.22 10.65 -7.97
N ALA A 35 -2.33 11.31 -7.67
CA ALA A 35 -2.86 12.36 -8.52
C ALA A 35 -2.12 13.70 -8.35
N GLN A 36 -1.77 14.08 -7.11
CA GLN A 36 -1.18 15.40 -6.87
C GLN A 36 0.35 15.42 -6.89
N ARG A 37 1.03 14.27 -6.69
CA ARG A 37 2.50 14.20 -6.72
C ARG A 37 3.04 13.48 -7.94
N TRP A 38 2.56 12.29 -8.25
CA TRP A 38 3.16 11.48 -9.33
C TRP A 38 2.62 11.79 -10.72
N PHE A 39 1.34 12.14 -10.84
CA PHE A 39 0.63 12.24 -12.12
C PHE A 39 -0.20 13.53 -12.25
N PHE A 40 0.25 14.63 -11.63
CA PHE A 40 -0.48 15.91 -11.62
C PHE A 40 -0.66 16.55 -13.01
N ASN A 41 0.16 16.13 -13.97
CA ASN A 41 0.13 16.60 -15.35
C ASN A 41 -0.71 15.73 -16.30
N GLU A 42 -1.34 14.66 -15.81
CA GLU A 42 -2.16 13.75 -16.66
C GLU A 42 -3.60 14.22 -16.89
N GLY A 43 -3.96 15.38 -16.32
CA GLY A 43 -5.34 15.86 -16.19
C GLY A 43 -6.12 16.03 -17.50
N GLU A 44 -5.46 16.08 -18.66
CA GLU A 44 -6.15 16.13 -19.95
C GLU A 44 -6.81 14.78 -20.32
N ASP A 45 -6.13 13.67 -20.02
CA ASP A 45 -6.58 12.33 -20.40
C ASP A 45 -7.23 11.57 -19.23
N ILE A 46 -6.71 11.77 -18.02
CA ILE A 46 -7.11 11.03 -16.82
C ILE A 46 -7.62 11.98 -15.75
N TRP A 47 -8.74 11.58 -15.14
CA TRP A 47 -9.32 12.25 -13.99
C TRP A 47 -9.30 11.34 -12.77
N PHE A 48 -8.43 11.65 -11.81
CA PHE A 48 -8.34 10.91 -10.55
C PHE A 48 -9.42 11.38 -9.57
N GLN A 49 -10.01 10.44 -8.82
CA GLN A 49 -11.01 10.72 -7.79
C GLN A 49 -10.80 9.82 -6.57
N PRO A 50 -10.75 10.35 -5.34
CA PRO A 50 -10.71 9.52 -4.15
C PRO A 50 -12.12 8.98 -3.84
N ALA A 51 -12.22 7.69 -3.52
CA ALA A 51 -13.49 7.00 -3.29
C ALA A 51 -14.19 7.44 -2.00
N ASP A 52 -13.42 7.85 -0.99
CA ASP A 52 -13.94 8.36 0.29
C ASP A 52 -14.64 9.74 0.18
N SER A 53 -14.43 10.48 -0.92
CA SER A 53 -15.08 11.79 -1.16
C SER A 53 -16.57 11.72 -1.50
N TYR A 54 -17.09 10.52 -1.81
CA TYR A 54 -18.45 10.37 -2.31
C TYR A 54 -19.54 10.18 -1.23
N GLU A 55 -19.18 10.17 0.07
CA GLU A 55 -20.12 10.34 1.19
C GLU A 55 -19.48 10.99 2.44
N THR A 56 -20.01 12.15 2.85
CA THR A 56 -19.80 12.71 4.18
C THR A 56 -20.67 11.97 5.21
N GLY A 57 -20.06 11.17 6.10
CA GLY A 57 -20.72 10.69 7.33
C GLY A 57 -20.88 9.17 7.51
N THR A 58 -20.45 8.34 6.56
CA THR A 58 -20.52 6.86 6.65
C THR A 58 -19.16 6.16 6.77
N GLY A 59 -18.04 6.89 6.66
CA GLY A 59 -16.69 6.31 6.71
C GLY A 59 -16.33 5.45 5.49
N GLY A 60 -17.03 5.63 4.36
CA GLY A 60 -17.09 4.70 3.23
C GLY A 60 -15.97 4.76 2.17
N GLY A 61 -14.70 4.85 2.58
CA GLY A 61 -13.54 4.67 1.68
C GLY A 61 -13.20 3.20 1.39
N GLY A 62 -12.02 2.95 0.82
CA GLY A 62 -11.40 1.62 0.70
C GLY A 62 -11.66 0.87 -0.61
N CYS A 63 -11.04 -0.31 -0.75
CA CYS A 63 -10.99 -1.06 -2.00
C CYS A 63 -12.39 -1.42 -2.57
N ASP A 64 -13.32 -1.86 -1.72
CA ASP A 64 -14.70 -2.19 -2.16
C ASP A 64 -15.44 -0.96 -2.70
N ALA A 65 -15.14 0.24 -2.15
CA ALA A 65 -15.68 1.50 -2.64
C ALA A 65 -15.27 1.76 -4.10
N VAL A 66 -13.99 1.55 -4.38
CA VAL A 66 -13.41 1.73 -5.71
C VAL A 66 -14.08 0.77 -6.70
N ILE A 67 -14.23 -0.51 -6.33
CA ILE A 67 -14.87 -1.52 -7.19
C ILE A 67 -16.31 -1.13 -7.53
N ASP A 68 -17.11 -0.76 -6.52
CA ASP A 68 -18.50 -0.34 -6.71
C ASP A 68 -18.60 0.91 -7.59
N LEU A 69 -17.76 1.92 -7.33
CA LEU A 69 -17.74 3.16 -8.11
C LEU A 69 -17.37 2.90 -9.56
N VAL A 70 -16.37 2.06 -9.83
CA VAL A 70 -15.99 1.69 -11.19
C VAL A 70 -17.15 0.99 -11.90
N ASN A 71 -17.74 -0.03 -11.28
CA ASN A 71 -18.85 -0.77 -11.87
C ASN A 71 -20.06 0.13 -12.17
N GLY A 72 -20.44 0.98 -11.22
CA GLY A 72 -21.53 1.94 -11.39
C GLY A 72 -21.25 2.97 -12.50
N THR A 73 -20.07 3.57 -12.48
CA THR A 73 -19.66 4.59 -13.46
C THR A 73 -19.59 4.03 -14.88
N ARG A 74 -19.11 2.79 -15.03
CA ARG A 74 -19.08 2.10 -16.32
C ARG A 74 -20.47 1.72 -16.81
N ALA A 75 -21.39 1.31 -15.92
CA ALA A 75 -22.78 1.05 -16.28
C ALA A 75 -23.47 2.31 -16.84
N ASP A 76 -23.00 3.50 -16.45
CA ASP A 76 -23.46 4.77 -17.02
C ASP A 76 -22.79 5.14 -18.36
N GLY A 77 -21.90 4.30 -18.91
CA GLY A 77 -21.20 4.53 -20.17
C GLY A 77 -19.98 5.46 -20.06
N ILE A 78 -19.45 5.65 -18.85
CA ILE A 78 -18.22 6.42 -18.62
C ILE A 78 -17.04 5.46 -18.54
N ARG A 79 -15.91 5.80 -19.18
CA ARG A 79 -14.66 5.04 -19.03
C ARG A 79 -14.13 5.23 -17.62
N ALA A 80 -14.29 4.22 -16.77
CA ALA A 80 -13.76 4.23 -15.41
C ALA A 80 -12.88 3.01 -15.13
N PHE A 81 -11.89 3.25 -14.26
CA PHE A 81 -10.90 2.30 -13.76
C PHE A 81 -10.65 2.54 -12.28
N GLY A 82 -10.05 1.57 -11.60
CA GLY A 82 -9.70 1.66 -10.19
C GLY A 82 -8.29 1.14 -9.93
N ILE A 83 -7.58 1.77 -8.99
CA ILE A 83 -6.35 1.23 -8.40
C ILE A 83 -6.65 0.95 -6.93
N VAL A 84 -6.35 -0.27 -6.50
CA VAL A 84 -6.56 -0.73 -5.12
C VAL A 84 -5.29 -1.37 -4.56
N ASP A 85 -5.12 -1.29 -3.25
CA ASP A 85 -4.09 -1.94 -2.45
C ASP A 85 -4.23 -3.47 -2.53
N ARG A 86 -3.13 -4.19 -2.29
CA ARG A 86 -3.12 -5.66 -2.31
C ARG A 86 -3.89 -6.25 -1.13
N ASP A 87 -4.05 -5.50 -0.05
CA ASP A 87 -4.72 -5.93 1.18
C ASP A 87 -6.20 -6.27 1.00
N ILE A 88 -6.84 -5.84 -0.11
CA ILE A 88 -8.16 -6.35 -0.50
C ILE A 88 -8.17 -7.88 -0.65
N LEU A 89 -7.07 -8.47 -1.11
CA LEU A 89 -6.92 -9.93 -1.23
C LEU A 89 -6.82 -10.59 0.15
N LEU A 90 -6.18 -9.90 1.10
CA LEU A 90 -6.09 -10.33 2.49
C LEU A 90 -7.47 -10.31 3.16
N ASN A 91 -8.21 -9.21 2.99
CA ASN A 91 -9.57 -9.04 3.51
C ASN A 91 -10.55 -10.05 2.91
N ASN A 92 -10.43 -10.34 1.62
CA ASN A 92 -11.24 -11.35 0.93
C ASN A 92 -10.72 -12.79 1.09
N GLN A 93 -9.65 -12.98 1.88
CA GLN A 93 -9.01 -14.28 2.11
C GLN A 93 -8.62 -15.02 0.82
N ASN A 94 -8.25 -14.28 -0.23
CA ASN A 94 -7.71 -14.84 -1.47
C ASN A 94 -6.22 -15.18 -1.28
N TRP A 95 -5.94 -16.14 -0.39
CA TRP A 95 -4.59 -16.55 0.00
C TRP A 95 -3.67 -16.94 -1.17
N PRO A 96 -4.14 -17.70 -2.19
CA PRO A 96 -3.28 -18.07 -3.30
C PRO A 96 -2.71 -16.86 -4.04
N LEU A 97 -3.53 -15.84 -4.30
CA LEU A 97 -3.10 -14.63 -4.99
C LEU A 97 -2.38 -13.66 -4.04
N TRP A 98 -2.84 -13.53 -2.79
CA TRP A 98 -2.17 -12.74 -1.75
C TRP A 98 -0.70 -13.15 -1.59
N TRP A 99 -0.38 -14.44 -1.72
CA TRP A 99 0.99 -14.96 -1.60
C TRP A 99 1.72 -15.19 -2.93
N GLU A 100 1.16 -14.83 -4.09
CA GLU A 100 1.84 -15.03 -5.39
C GLU A 100 3.03 -14.05 -5.52
N PRO A 101 4.28 -14.56 -5.62
CA PRO A 101 5.47 -13.70 -5.70
C PRO A 101 5.81 -13.25 -7.13
N ARG A 102 5.25 -13.89 -8.17
CA ARG A 102 5.55 -13.56 -9.58
C ARG A 102 4.60 -12.49 -10.11
N ASP A 103 5.18 -11.38 -10.56
CA ASP A 103 4.43 -10.19 -10.99
C ASP A 103 3.54 -10.45 -12.20
N ASP A 104 4.04 -11.22 -13.18
CA ASP A 104 3.31 -11.56 -14.40
C ASP A 104 2.06 -12.38 -14.09
N VAL A 105 2.18 -13.36 -13.20
CA VAL A 105 1.05 -14.20 -12.78
C VAL A 105 0.08 -13.40 -11.91
N PHE A 106 0.58 -12.61 -10.96
CA PHE A 106 -0.25 -11.78 -10.11
C PHE A 106 -1.07 -10.77 -10.92
N GLN A 107 -0.42 -10.05 -11.84
CA GLN A 107 -1.08 -9.06 -12.68
C GLN A 107 -2.09 -9.71 -13.64
N ALA A 108 -1.75 -10.84 -14.25
CA ALA A 108 -2.66 -11.54 -15.16
C ALA A 108 -3.94 -12.05 -14.48
N ALA A 109 -3.91 -12.33 -13.18
CA ALA A 109 -5.05 -12.90 -12.46
C ALA A 109 -6.29 -11.99 -12.43
N ARG A 110 -6.12 -10.66 -12.48
CA ARG A 110 -7.19 -9.64 -12.53
C ARG A 110 -8.44 -10.01 -11.69
N PRO A 111 -8.29 -10.22 -10.37
CA PRO A 111 -9.32 -10.82 -9.51
C PRO A 111 -10.63 -10.02 -9.44
N TYR A 112 -10.58 -8.73 -9.76
CA TYR A 112 -11.73 -7.82 -9.77
C TYR A 112 -12.08 -7.31 -11.17
N GLY A 113 -11.73 -8.09 -12.20
CA GLY A 113 -12.04 -7.80 -13.60
C GLY A 113 -11.02 -6.89 -14.29
N SER A 114 -11.30 -6.59 -15.56
CA SER A 114 -10.35 -5.89 -16.45
C SER A 114 -10.16 -4.40 -16.14
N HIS A 115 -11.00 -3.80 -15.29
CA HIS A 115 -11.00 -2.37 -15.02
C HIS A 115 -10.45 -1.99 -13.63
N ILE A 116 -10.10 -2.98 -12.81
CA ILE A 116 -9.48 -2.77 -11.51
C ILE A 116 -8.03 -3.27 -11.58
N ARG A 117 -7.09 -2.49 -11.05
CA ARG A 117 -5.69 -2.87 -10.89
C ARG A 117 -5.39 -2.98 -9.40
N VAL A 118 -4.88 -4.14 -9.00
CA VAL A 118 -4.41 -4.39 -7.63
C VAL A 118 -2.91 -4.13 -7.62
N LEU A 119 -2.43 -3.36 -6.66
CA LEU A 119 -1.01 -3.07 -6.48
C LEU A 119 -0.22 -4.35 -6.16
N LEU A 120 1.04 -4.43 -6.61
CA LEU A 120 1.94 -5.54 -6.31
C LEU A 120 2.40 -5.57 -4.85
N ARG A 121 2.41 -4.42 -4.16
CA ARG A 121 2.78 -4.31 -2.73
C ARG A 121 1.53 -4.23 -1.86
N TRP A 122 1.68 -4.62 -0.59
CA TRP A 122 0.62 -4.64 0.42
C TRP A 122 -0.29 -3.41 0.32
N GLU A 123 0.29 -2.22 0.39
CA GLU A 123 -0.41 -0.94 0.27
C GLU A 123 0.47 0.11 -0.41
N LEU A 124 -0.11 1.26 -0.77
CA LEU A 124 0.60 2.35 -1.42
C LEU A 124 1.80 2.85 -0.62
N GLU A 125 1.74 2.86 0.72
CA GLU A 125 2.85 3.26 1.58
C GLU A 125 4.12 2.43 1.37
N ASN A 126 4.00 1.16 0.96
CA ASN A 126 5.17 0.32 0.68
C ASN A 126 5.99 0.85 -0.49
N TYR A 127 5.42 1.62 -1.40
CA TYR A 127 6.17 2.27 -2.48
C TYR A 127 6.99 3.47 -1.97
N LEU A 128 6.57 4.10 -0.88
CA LEU A 128 7.26 5.24 -0.26
C LEU A 128 8.49 4.83 0.56
N LEU A 129 8.62 3.54 0.88
CA LEU A 129 9.81 2.92 1.48
C LEU A 129 10.97 2.82 0.47
N HIS A 130 11.22 3.88 -0.30
CA HIS A 130 12.26 3.93 -1.32
C HIS A 130 13.52 4.65 -0.80
N PRO A 131 14.69 3.97 -0.70
CA PRO A 131 15.88 4.54 -0.06
C PRO A 131 16.35 5.87 -0.66
N ASP A 132 16.21 6.08 -1.97
CA ASP A 132 16.59 7.35 -2.60
C ASP A 132 15.67 8.53 -2.25
N ALA A 133 14.39 8.30 -1.95
CA ALA A 133 13.50 9.36 -1.50
C ALA A 133 13.72 9.61 0.00
N MET A 134 13.80 8.53 0.78
CA MET A 134 14.00 8.59 2.22
C MET A 134 15.32 9.26 2.61
N LYS A 135 16.42 9.05 1.86
CA LYS A 135 17.70 9.75 2.16
C LYS A 135 17.58 11.26 2.02
N ILE A 136 16.78 11.75 1.07
CA ILE A 136 16.59 13.18 0.83
C ILE A 136 15.79 13.76 2.01
N GLU A 137 14.67 13.13 2.36
CA GLU A 137 13.86 13.55 3.51
C GLU A 137 14.64 13.49 4.83
N ALA A 138 15.49 12.48 5.03
CA ALA A 138 16.35 12.38 6.21
C ALA A 138 17.38 13.53 6.28
N ASN A 139 18.08 13.77 5.17
CA ASN A 139 19.06 14.85 5.05
C ASN A 139 18.41 16.23 5.25
N ASP A 140 17.28 16.48 4.61
CA ASP A 140 16.54 17.73 4.74
C ASP A 140 16.02 17.94 6.17
N SER A 141 15.46 16.89 6.78
CA SER A 141 14.95 16.96 8.15
C SER A 141 16.05 17.21 9.19
N ALA A 142 17.26 16.71 8.96
CA ALA A 142 18.39 16.90 9.85
C ALA A 142 19.30 18.08 9.45
N MET A 143 19.03 18.74 8.32
CA MET A 143 19.88 19.79 7.73
C MET A 143 21.33 19.32 7.51
N VAL A 144 21.49 18.10 6.99
CA VAL A 144 22.78 17.47 6.72
C VAL A 144 22.82 16.88 5.29
N SER A 145 23.94 16.26 4.91
CA SER A 145 24.07 15.54 3.63
C SER A 145 24.80 14.20 3.81
N THR A 146 24.71 13.62 5.00
CA THR A 146 25.45 12.41 5.40
C THR A 146 24.71 11.12 5.06
N HIS A 147 23.38 11.16 4.92
CA HIS A 147 22.60 9.97 4.59
C HIS A 147 22.72 9.65 3.10
N THR A 148 23.13 8.42 2.79
CA THR A 148 23.16 7.86 1.44
C THR A 148 22.00 6.88 1.24
N ALA A 149 21.71 6.53 -0.02
CA ALA A 149 20.70 5.51 -0.32
C ALA A 149 21.09 4.17 0.31
N ASP A 150 22.38 3.82 0.24
CA ASP A 150 22.91 2.57 0.78
C ASP A 150 22.85 2.54 2.31
N SER A 151 23.15 3.65 2.99
CA SER A 151 23.03 3.71 4.45
C SER A 151 21.58 3.57 4.90
N VAL A 152 20.64 4.23 4.22
CA VAL A 152 19.20 4.13 4.53
C VAL A 152 18.70 2.70 4.26
N LEU A 153 19.09 2.12 3.13
CA LEU A 153 18.76 0.74 2.77
C LEU A 153 19.30 -0.26 3.79
N ALA A 154 20.54 -0.11 4.22
CA ALA A 154 21.14 -0.94 5.26
C ALA A 154 20.33 -0.84 6.56
N SER A 155 19.98 0.36 7.01
CA SER A 155 19.13 0.56 8.20
C SER A 155 17.73 -0.05 8.06
N CYS A 156 17.15 -0.04 6.86
CA CYS A 156 15.86 -0.71 6.61
C CYS A 156 15.98 -2.23 6.73
N LEU A 157 17.05 -2.81 6.17
CA LEU A 157 17.32 -4.26 6.21
C LEU A 157 17.68 -4.73 7.63
N GLU A 158 18.35 -3.91 8.43
CA GLU A 158 18.63 -4.18 9.85
C GLU A 158 17.34 -4.37 10.67
N CYS A 159 16.24 -3.75 10.27
CA CYS A 159 14.93 -3.88 10.93
C CYS A 159 14.04 -4.95 10.30
N SER A 160 14.54 -5.69 9.31
CA SER A 160 13.69 -6.59 8.51
C SER A 160 12.97 -7.63 9.36
N ASP A 161 13.59 -8.19 10.39
CA ASP A 161 12.95 -9.20 11.23
C ASP A 161 11.81 -8.62 12.09
N GLU A 162 11.97 -7.43 12.66
CA GLU A 162 10.89 -6.75 13.37
C GLU A 162 9.70 -6.45 12.45
N LEU A 163 9.98 -5.96 11.24
CA LEU A 163 8.96 -5.66 10.24
C LEU A 163 8.22 -6.91 9.79
N LYS A 164 8.95 -8.01 9.56
CA LYS A 164 8.37 -9.29 9.17
C LYS A 164 7.53 -9.90 10.31
N ASN A 165 8.00 -9.84 11.56
CA ASN A 165 7.24 -10.29 12.73
C ASN A 165 5.94 -9.48 12.92
N ARG A 166 6.03 -8.15 12.76
CA ARG A 166 4.88 -7.26 12.86
C ARG A 166 3.84 -7.54 11.78
N SER A 167 4.30 -7.81 10.55
CA SER A 167 3.45 -8.15 9.40
C SER A 167 2.81 -9.52 9.55
N ALA A 168 3.59 -10.53 10.00
CA ALA A 168 3.08 -11.87 10.32
C ALA A 168 1.96 -11.83 11.37
N ALA A 169 2.09 -10.98 12.40
CA ALA A 169 1.04 -10.80 13.38
C ALA A 169 -0.25 -10.18 12.80
N THR A 170 -0.14 -9.24 11.85
CA THR A 170 -1.30 -8.70 11.13
C THR A 170 -2.00 -9.80 10.33
N VAL A 171 -1.24 -10.55 9.51
CA VAL A 171 -1.82 -11.61 8.68
C VAL A 171 -2.43 -12.72 9.53
N ALA A 172 -1.75 -13.17 10.58
CA ALA A 172 -2.25 -14.23 11.46
C ALA A 172 -3.56 -13.85 12.16
N ALA A 173 -3.73 -12.58 12.54
CA ALA A 173 -5.00 -12.09 13.09
C ALA A 173 -6.11 -12.13 12.04
N LEU A 174 -5.85 -11.61 10.84
CA LEU A 174 -6.83 -11.49 9.76
C LEU A 174 -7.22 -12.87 9.20
N ALA A 175 -6.30 -13.83 9.18
CA ALA A 175 -6.56 -15.21 8.77
C ALA A 175 -7.66 -15.91 9.58
N VAL A 176 -7.87 -15.47 10.83
CA VAL A 176 -8.93 -15.98 11.72
C VAL A 176 -9.99 -14.92 12.04
N ASN A 177 -10.11 -13.87 11.21
CA ASN A 177 -11.07 -12.77 11.37
C ASN A 177 -10.99 -12.04 12.73
N LEU A 178 -9.80 -11.93 13.31
CA LEU A 178 -9.54 -11.14 14.51
C LEU A 178 -9.02 -9.74 14.14
N SER A 179 -9.23 -8.78 15.02
CA SER A 179 -8.65 -7.45 14.85
C SER A 179 -7.13 -7.51 14.89
N PRO A 180 -6.43 -7.01 13.85
CA PRO A 180 -4.96 -6.99 13.83
C PRO A 180 -4.40 -6.00 14.86
N PRO A 181 -3.09 -6.05 15.13
CA PRO A 181 -2.46 -5.03 15.96
C PRO A 181 -2.64 -3.65 15.32
N ALA A 182 -2.91 -2.63 16.14
CA ALA A 182 -3.02 -1.25 15.65
C ALA A 182 -1.70 -0.82 14.99
N ILE A 183 -1.76 0.13 14.05
CA ILE A 183 -0.59 0.59 13.26
C ILE A 183 0.61 0.92 14.16
N GLY A 184 0.41 1.57 15.31
CA GLY A 184 1.49 1.93 16.23
C GLY A 184 1.99 0.82 17.16
N PHE A 185 1.29 -0.30 17.29
CA PHE A 185 1.71 -1.41 18.14
C PHE A 185 2.93 -2.11 17.53
N GLY A 186 3.94 -2.40 18.35
CA GLY A 186 5.20 -3.01 17.88
C GLY A 186 6.09 -2.07 17.05
N CYS A 187 5.77 -0.77 16.96
CA CYS A 187 6.56 0.22 16.23
C CYS A 187 7.57 0.99 17.10
N ASN A 188 7.83 0.52 18.33
CA ASN A 188 8.85 1.11 19.19
C ASN A 188 10.20 0.42 18.90
N PRO A 189 11.19 1.09 18.29
CA PRO A 189 12.46 0.47 17.93
C PRO A 189 13.33 0.09 19.14
N LEU A 190 12.95 0.48 20.36
CA LEU A 190 13.58 0.02 21.61
C LEU A 190 13.09 -1.37 22.04
N VAL A 191 11.94 -1.83 21.53
CA VAL A 191 11.38 -3.16 21.77
C VAL A 191 11.55 -3.96 20.48
N CYS A 192 12.55 -4.84 20.46
CA CYS A 192 12.99 -5.58 19.27
C CYS A 192 13.21 -7.06 19.58
N GLY A 193 13.50 -7.85 18.54
CA GLY A 193 13.78 -9.29 18.66
C GLY A 193 12.72 -10.08 19.43
N ILE A 194 13.17 -10.92 20.37
CA ILE A 194 12.31 -11.83 21.15
C ILE A 194 11.23 -11.06 21.94
N THR A 195 11.58 -9.92 22.53
CA THR A 195 10.61 -9.13 23.33
C THR A 195 9.44 -8.66 22.48
N LEU A 196 9.71 -8.11 21.28
CA LEU A 196 8.66 -7.71 20.35
C LEU A 196 7.79 -8.91 19.93
N MET A 197 8.45 -10.04 19.62
CA MET A 197 7.76 -11.26 19.21
C MET A 197 6.81 -11.76 20.31
N GLU A 198 7.25 -11.80 21.57
CA GLU A 198 6.41 -12.17 22.70
C GLU A 198 5.23 -11.20 22.90
N ASP A 199 5.45 -9.90 22.75
CA ASP A 199 4.41 -8.90 22.91
C ASP A 199 3.32 -9.02 21.83
N LEU A 200 3.71 -9.31 20.59
CA LEU A 200 2.79 -9.60 19.50
C LEU A 200 2.01 -10.90 19.77
N GLN A 201 2.67 -11.96 20.22
CA GLN A 201 2.01 -13.22 20.57
C GLN A 201 1.01 -13.02 21.72
N LYS A 202 1.41 -12.34 22.79
CA LYS A 202 0.54 -11.99 23.94
C LYS A 202 -0.68 -11.17 23.48
N PHE A 203 -0.47 -10.21 22.57
CA PHE A 203 -1.56 -9.44 21.98
C PHE A 203 -2.56 -10.35 21.25
N LEU A 204 -2.09 -11.24 20.38
CA LEU A 204 -2.95 -12.12 19.60
C LEU A 204 -3.67 -13.15 20.48
N THR A 205 -2.98 -13.73 21.47
CA THR A 205 -3.61 -14.63 22.45
C THR A 205 -4.72 -13.91 23.22
N LYS A 206 -4.49 -12.66 23.64
CA LYS A 206 -5.54 -11.84 24.29
C LYS A 206 -6.72 -11.55 23.36
N LYS A 207 -6.49 -11.49 22.05
CA LYS A 207 -7.54 -11.34 21.02
C LYS A 207 -8.28 -12.64 20.71
N GLY A 208 -7.84 -13.78 21.23
CA GLY A 208 -8.50 -15.07 21.08
C GLY A 208 -7.74 -16.08 20.21
N LEU A 209 -6.54 -15.76 19.72
CA LEU A 209 -5.73 -16.71 18.94
C LEU A 209 -4.93 -17.62 19.89
N SER A 210 -5.47 -18.82 20.16
CA SER A 210 -4.91 -19.78 21.13
C SER A 210 -3.49 -20.24 20.80
N ASN A 211 -3.16 -20.41 19.51
CA ASN A 211 -1.84 -20.85 19.04
C ASN A 211 -1.05 -19.72 18.37
N ALA A 212 -1.06 -18.51 18.97
CA ALA A 212 -0.48 -17.31 18.38
C ALA A 212 0.97 -17.48 17.88
N ALA A 213 1.82 -18.16 18.64
CA ALA A 213 3.21 -18.42 18.24
C ALA A 213 3.31 -19.24 16.94
N GLN A 214 2.56 -20.34 16.84
CA GLN A 214 2.55 -21.18 15.66
C GLN A 214 1.94 -20.47 14.45
N ALA A 215 0.83 -19.76 14.64
CA ALA A 215 0.18 -19.02 13.56
C ALA A 215 1.10 -17.91 13.01
N MET A 216 1.73 -17.13 13.89
CA MET A 216 2.70 -16.11 13.47
C MET A 216 3.88 -16.73 12.73
N GLU A 217 4.42 -17.85 13.20
CA GLU A 217 5.54 -18.54 12.54
C GLU A 217 5.16 -19.01 11.13
N GLN A 218 3.94 -19.53 10.94
CA GLN A 218 3.45 -19.93 9.62
C GLN A 218 3.39 -18.76 8.64
N GLU A 219 2.83 -17.62 9.06
CA GLU A 219 2.77 -16.42 8.22
C GLU A 219 4.16 -15.82 7.98
N ARG A 220 5.03 -15.86 9.00
CA ARG A 220 6.41 -15.41 8.91
C ARG A 220 7.19 -16.18 7.84
N GLN A 221 6.99 -17.49 7.76
CA GLN A 221 7.59 -18.35 6.72
C GLN A 221 7.10 -18.02 5.31
N GLN A 222 5.85 -17.58 5.15
CA GLN A 222 5.36 -17.09 3.85
C GLN A 222 6.05 -15.78 3.46
N ILE A 223 6.17 -14.84 4.41
CA ILE A 223 6.84 -13.56 4.18
C ILE A 223 8.32 -13.77 3.83
N ASP A 224 9.02 -14.73 4.46
CA ASP A 224 10.43 -15.03 4.13
C ASP A 224 10.65 -15.48 2.67
N ARG A 225 9.61 -15.99 1.99
CA ARG A 225 9.70 -16.31 0.55
C ARG A 225 9.92 -15.07 -0.31
N PHE A 226 9.58 -13.88 0.21
CA PHE A 226 9.80 -12.58 -0.44
C PHE A 226 11.12 -11.92 -0.01
N ASP A 227 11.79 -12.36 1.05
CA ASP A 227 13.02 -11.71 1.55
C ASP A 227 14.26 -12.02 0.69
N ALA A 228 14.22 -13.03 -0.18
CA ALA A 228 15.26 -13.35 -1.16
C ALA A 228 16.72 -13.04 -0.69
N PRO A 229 17.20 -13.63 0.42
CA PRO A 229 18.37 -13.13 1.16
C PRO A 229 19.70 -13.19 0.39
N SER A 230 19.77 -14.00 -0.67
CA SER A 230 20.92 -14.09 -1.58
C SER A 230 20.93 -13.02 -2.69
N ALA A 231 19.86 -12.22 -2.82
CA ALA A 231 19.77 -11.16 -3.83
C ALA A 231 20.56 -9.91 -3.39
N PRO A 232 20.92 -9.01 -4.34
CA PRO A 232 21.46 -7.70 -4.01
C PRO A 232 20.53 -6.93 -3.04
N ALA A 233 21.11 -6.16 -2.12
CA ALA A 233 20.37 -5.51 -1.03
C ALA A 233 19.13 -4.73 -1.49
N ARG A 234 19.23 -4.02 -2.63
CA ARG A 234 18.10 -3.27 -3.20
C ARG A 234 16.98 -4.20 -3.69
N THR A 235 17.33 -5.23 -4.46
CA THR A 235 16.37 -6.23 -4.94
C THR A 235 15.72 -6.99 -3.77
N ARG A 236 16.52 -7.36 -2.76
CA ARG A 236 16.02 -7.94 -1.50
C ARG A 236 14.96 -7.05 -0.85
N TRP A 237 15.27 -5.76 -0.68
CA TRP A 237 14.32 -4.81 -0.10
C TRP A 237 13.06 -4.64 -0.94
N GLU A 238 13.21 -4.49 -2.26
CA GLU A 238 12.08 -4.35 -3.21
C GLU A 238 11.15 -5.56 -3.21
N HIS A 239 11.67 -6.78 -3.00
CA HIS A 239 10.85 -7.97 -2.83
C HIS A 239 10.19 -8.00 -1.46
N LEU A 240 10.95 -7.71 -0.39
CA LEU A 240 10.45 -7.78 0.98
C LEU A 240 9.29 -6.81 1.22
N VAL A 241 9.41 -5.56 0.77
CA VAL A 241 8.36 -4.53 0.95
C VAL A 241 7.04 -4.88 0.24
N ARG A 242 6.97 -5.95 -0.57
CA ARG A 242 5.69 -6.42 -1.12
C ARG A 242 4.75 -6.96 -0.05
N MET A 243 5.30 -7.56 1.01
CA MET A 243 4.55 -8.29 2.04
C MET A 243 4.75 -7.74 3.45
N LEU A 244 5.28 -6.52 3.57
CA LEU A 244 5.28 -5.81 4.84
C LEU A 244 4.00 -5.01 5.01
N ASP A 245 3.47 -4.95 6.23
CA ASP A 245 2.46 -3.98 6.65
C ASP A 245 3.08 -2.58 6.50
N GLY A 246 2.76 -1.88 5.41
CA GLY A 246 3.44 -0.68 4.93
C GLY A 246 3.31 0.50 5.88
N LYS A 247 2.13 0.74 6.44
CA LYS A 247 1.85 1.77 7.44
C LYS A 247 2.63 1.49 8.72
N ALA A 248 2.62 0.25 9.22
CA ALA A 248 3.43 -0.11 10.39
C ALA A 248 4.93 -0.03 10.09
N ALA A 249 5.37 -0.46 8.92
CA ALA A 249 6.77 -0.42 8.52
C ALA A 249 7.30 1.00 8.37
N LEU A 250 6.56 1.87 7.70
CA LEU A 250 6.90 3.29 7.57
C LEU A 250 6.99 3.96 8.94
N LYS A 251 6.07 3.64 9.86
CA LYS A 251 6.10 4.15 11.23
C LYS A 251 7.28 3.63 12.05
N TYR A 252 7.56 2.33 11.98
CA TYR A 252 8.71 1.71 12.66
C TYR A 252 10.02 2.36 12.18
N ILE A 253 10.22 2.44 10.86
CA ILE A 253 11.43 3.01 10.27
C ILE A 253 11.54 4.50 10.61
N SER A 254 10.42 5.22 10.65
CA SER A 254 10.41 6.63 11.07
C SER A 254 10.96 6.81 12.48
N HIS A 255 10.52 5.99 13.43
CA HIS A 255 11.04 6.02 14.79
C HIS A 255 12.50 5.59 14.87
N ARG A 256 12.90 4.55 14.13
CA ARG A 256 14.27 4.04 14.11
C ARG A 256 15.26 5.08 13.57
N ALA A 257 14.91 5.70 12.44
CA ALA A 257 15.74 6.71 11.79
C ALA A 257 15.67 8.09 12.47
N LYS A 258 14.73 8.29 13.40
CA LYS A 258 14.40 9.60 14.00
C LYS A 258 14.01 10.64 12.93
N THR A 259 13.35 10.19 11.86
CA THR A 259 12.82 11.02 10.78
C THR A 259 11.35 10.65 10.59
N ARG A 260 10.44 11.62 10.59
CA ARG A 260 8.98 11.38 10.47
C ARG A 260 8.56 11.05 9.03
N PHE A 261 9.02 9.93 8.47
CA PHE A 261 8.64 9.50 7.12
C PHE A 261 7.14 9.20 7.02
N ASP A 262 6.55 8.67 8.08
CA ASP A 262 5.13 8.32 8.18
C ASP A 262 4.20 9.54 8.08
N GLU A 263 4.66 10.70 8.55
CA GLU A 263 3.95 12.00 8.45
C GLU A 263 4.33 12.78 7.18
N ARG A 264 5.33 12.32 6.42
CA ARG A 264 5.87 13.00 5.22
C ARG A 264 5.65 12.21 3.94
N ARG A 265 4.54 11.46 3.86
CA ARG A 265 4.19 10.64 2.69
C ARG A 265 4.18 11.45 1.38
N ALA A 266 3.56 12.62 1.41
CA ALA A 266 3.53 13.55 0.28
C ALA A 266 4.93 14.05 -0.10
N GLY A 267 5.80 14.31 0.89
CA GLY A 267 7.20 14.68 0.67
C GLY A 267 7.97 13.57 -0.03
N LEU A 268 7.88 12.34 0.48
CA LEU A 268 8.48 11.15 -0.13
C LEU A 268 8.00 10.95 -1.57
N ALA A 269 6.69 11.03 -1.80
CA ALA A 269 6.10 10.91 -3.13
C ALA A 269 6.63 11.99 -4.08
N ASN A 270 6.74 13.24 -3.63
CA ASN A 270 7.32 14.33 -4.41
C ASN A 270 8.80 14.08 -4.74
N ARG A 271 9.61 13.61 -3.78
CA ARG A 271 11.01 13.24 -4.03
C ARG A 271 11.14 12.10 -5.04
N MET A 272 10.22 11.13 -5.02
CA MET A 272 10.19 10.07 -6.02
C MET A 272 9.92 10.61 -7.42
N PHE A 273 8.98 11.56 -7.56
CA PHE A 273 8.70 12.23 -8.83
C PHE A 273 9.91 13.01 -9.34
N GLU A 274 10.49 13.89 -8.52
CA GLU A 274 11.67 14.72 -8.86
C GLU A 274 12.86 13.88 -9.33
N ARG A 275 12.99 12.66 -8.81
CA ARG A 275 14.07 11.72 -9.13
C ARG A 275 13.74 10.76 -10.28
N GLY A 276 12.53 10.82 -10.86
CA GLY A 276 12.10 9.95 -11.96
C GLY A 276 11.85 8.50 -11.55
N ILE A 277 11.68 8.23 -10.26
CA ILE A 277 11.57 6.88 -9.65
C ILE A 277 10.14 6.54 -9.22
N VAL A 278 9.13 7.21 -9.80
CA VAL A 278 7.73 6.80 -9.67
C VAL A 278 7.60 5.31 -10.07
N PRO A 279 6.85 4.48 -9.33
CA PRO A 279 6.79 3.04 -9.59
C PRO A 279 6.39 2.72 -11.04
N LEU A 280 7.17 1.85 -11.70
CA LEU A 280 6.90 1.46 -13.09
C LEU A 280 5.52 0.84 -13.26
N GLU A 281 5.12 -0.01 -12.31
CA GLU A 281 3.78 -0.62 -12.28
C GLU A 281 2.66 0.42 -12.40
N VAL A 282 2.68 1.45 -11.55
CA VAL A 282 1.63 2.48 -11.55
C VAL A 282 1.68 3.27 -12.86
N ARG A 283 2.87 3.59 -13.37
CA ARG A 283 3.02 4.22 -14.70
C ARG A 283 2.39 3.40 -15.82
N GLU A 284 2.59 2.08 -15.83
CA GLU A 284 1.99 1.20 -16.83
C GLU A 284 0.46 1.11 -16.68
N TYR A 285 -0.07 1.13 -15.44
CA TYR A 285 -1.54 1.21 -15.24
C TYR A 285 -2.11 2.50 -15.82
N ILE A 286 -1.49 3.65 -15.54
CA ILE A 286 -1.93 4.95 -16.08
C ILE A 286 -1.87 4.94 -17.61
N LYS A 287 -0.77 4.45 -18.20
CA LYS A 287 -0.62 4.33 -19.65
C LYS A 287 -1.66 3.40 -20.29
N GLU A 288 -1.96 2.28 -19.65
CA GLU A 288 -3.02 1.36 -20.08
C GLU A 288 -4.38 2.05 -20.07
N PHE A 289 -4.71 2.78 -19.01
CA PHE A 289 -5.99 3.50 -18.90
C PHE A 289 -6.12 4.59 -19.96
N LYS A 290 -5.04 5.31 -20.27
CA LYS A 290 -5.00 6.28 -21.38
C LYS A 290 -5.22 5.62 -22.74
N SER A 291 -4.62 4.45 -22.96
CA SER A 291 -4.71 3.74 -24.24
C SER A 291 -6.09 3.14 -24.49
N ALA A 292 -6.92 3.04 -23.45
CA ALA A 292 -8.30 2.58 -23.50
C ALA A 292 -9.31 3.73 -23.73
N ILE A 293 -8.84 4.97 -23.92
CA ILE A 293 -9.61 6.14 -24.33
C ILE A 293 -9.77 6.09 -25.84
#